data_AF-A0A644XAM9-F1
#
_entry.id   AF-A0A644XAM9-F1
#
_cell.length_a   1.000
_cell.length_b   1.000
_cell.length_c   1.000
_cell.angle_alpha   90.00
_cell.angle_beta   90.00
_cell.angle_gamma   90.00
#
_symmetry.space_group_name_H-M   'P 1'
#
loop_
_entity.id
_entity.type
_entity.pdbx_description
1 polymer ?
#
loop_
_entity_poly.entity_id
_entity_poly.type
_entity_poly.pdbx_seq_one_letter_code
_entity_poly.pdbx_strand_id
1 'polypeptide(L)'
;MSEPYDEDNGDAPRRPKWIVWALVIFMGMVALGVANVGWLIMRPNPAADAMAALLEKRPELAAGKALVEGSDCMRCHGLQRTYVGPSFEAISAKYAQQSDAVDYLANKIRKGSVGTWGNVIMPRHPQISDEQSRQMAEWVMAVPPAQAEQAQEK
;
A
#
# COMPACT_ATOMS: atom_id res chain seq x y z
N MET A 1 49.41 16.93 57.26
CA MET A 1 48.74 15.82 56.55
C MET A 1 47.34 15.72 57.12
N SER A 2 46.35 16.33 56.45
CA SER A 2 44.90 16.09 56.52
C SER A 2 44.15 17.42 56.35
N GLU A 3 43.95 17.86 55.10
CA GLU A 3 42.88 18.82 54.82
C GLU A 3 41.52 18.12 55.03
N PRO A 4 40.53 18.77 55.68
CA PRO A 4 39.24 18.17 55.92
C PRO A 4 38.41 18.20 54.64
N TYR A 5 37.89 17.03 54.28
CA TYR A 5 36.78 16.90 53.35
C TYR A 5 35.53 17.44 54.06
N ASP A 6 35.13 18.67 53.76
CA ASP A 6 33.78 19.13 54.07
C ASP A 6 32.87 18.77 52.88
N GLU A 7 31.94 17.89 53.19
CA GLU A 7 30.95 17.30 52.31
C GLU A 7 30.03 18.39 51.73
N ASP A 8 30.03 18.54 50.40
CA ASP A 8 28.99 19.28 49.67
C ASP A 8 27.66 18.53 49.79
N ASN A 9 27.00 18.73 50.93
CA ASN A 9 25.69 18.19 51.25
C ASN A 9 24.60 18.95 50.46
N GLY A 10 24.50 18.63 49.18
CA GLY A 10 23.26 18.24 48.53
C GLY A 10 22.06 19.20 48.58
N ASP A 11 22.18 20.41 48.06
CA ASP A 11 21.01 21.19 47.64
C ASP A 11 20.69 20.90 46.17
N ALA A 12 19.94 19.81 45.94
CA ALA A 12 19.45 19.48 44.60
C ALA A 12 18.59 20.64 44.05
N PRO A 13 18.85 21.14 42.82
CA PRO A 13 18.12 22.27 42.28
C PRO A 13 16.62 21.97 42.21
N ARG A 14 15.79 22.87 42.76
CA ARG A 14 14.33 22.73 42.76
C ARG A 14 13.82 22.75 41.31
N ARG A 15 13.47 21.57 40.80
CA ARG A 15 12.93 21.41 39.44
C ARG A 15 11.72 22.33 39.21
N PRO A 16 11.74 23.16 38.17
CA PRO A 16 10.66 24.12 37.94
C PRO A 16 9.40 23.40 37.43
N LYS A 17 8.23 23.80 37.97
CA LYS A 17 6.94 23.14 37.73
C LYS A 17 6.49 23.14 36.27
N TRP A 18 7.01 24.04 35.43
CA TRP A 18 6.68 24.10 34.00
C TRP A 18 7.20 22.88 33.23
N ILE A 19 8.29 22.24 33.68
CA ILE A 19 8.82 21.03 33.05
C ILE A 19 7.82 19.88 33.21
N VAL A 20 7.17 19.78 34.37
CA VAL A 20 6.13 18.78 34.62
C VAL A 20 4.94 19.00 33.67
N TRP A 21 4.50 20.25 33.52
CA TRP A 21 3.42 20.60 32.57
C TRP A 21 3.81 20.32 31.12
N ALA A 22 5.04 20.64 30.71
CA ALA A 22 5.55 20.35 29.37
C ALA A 22 5.59 18.84 29.10
N LEU A 23 6.02 18.04 30.08
CA LEU A 23 6.04 16.57 29.99
C LEU A 23 4.62 15.99 29.89
N VAL A 24 3.67 16.50 30.67
CA VAL A 24 2.26 16.04 30.61
C VAL A 24 1.64 16.35 29.24
N ILE A 25 1.87 17.55 28.71
CA ILE A 25 1.39 17.94 27.37
C ILE A 25 2.02 17.06 26.30
N PHE A 26 3.35 16.85 26.36
CA PHE A 26 4.05 15.98 25.43
C PHE A 26 3.52 14.55 25.47
N MET A 27 3.34 13.98 26.67
CA MET A 27 2.81 12.62 26.84
C MET A 27 1.37 12.50 26.34
N GLY A 28 0.54 13.55 26.52
CA GLY A 28 -0.80 13.62 25.95
C GLY A 28 -0.80 13.67 24.42
N MET A 29 0.09 14.46 23.81
CA MET A 29 0.25 14.49 22.34
C MET A 29 0.72 13.15 21.79
N VAL A 30 1.65 12.47 22.47
CA VAL A 30 2.09 11.12 22.08
C VAL A 30 0.94 10.12 22.17
N ALA A 31 0.15 10.14 23.25
CA ALA A 31 -1.00 9.25 23.41
C ALA A 31 -2.07 9.49 22.31
N LEU A 32 -2.38 10.75 22.01
CA LEU A 32 -3.28 11.13 20.91
C LEU A 32 -2.73 10.71 19.55
N GLY A 33 -1.43 10.87 19.33
CA GLY A 33 -0.77 10.43 18.10
C GLY A 33 -0.85 8.92 17.92
N VAL A 34 -0.54 8.14 18.96
CA VAL A 34 -0.65 6.67 18.95
C VAL A 34 -2.09 6.22 18.74
N ALA A 35 -3.07 6.87 19.36
CA ALA A 35 -4.49 6.56 19.16
C ALA A 35 -4.94 6.85 17.71
N ASN A 36 -4.53 7.98 17.13
CA ASN A 36 -4.85 8.33 15.75
C ASN A 36 -4.21 7.35 14.74
N VAL A 37 -2.94 6.99 14.96
CA VAL A 37 -2.24 6.00 14.13
C VAL A 37 -2.86 4.61 14.30
N GLY A 38 -3.20 4.21 15.52
CA GLY A 38 -3.88 2.95 15.81
C GLY A 38 -5.23 2.85 15.09
N TRP A 39 -6.02 3.92 15.11
CA TRP A 39 -7.27 3.99 14.37
C TRP A 39 -7.07 3.93 12.86
N LEU A 40 -6.05 4.61 12.31
CA LEU A 40 -5.74 4.56 10.89
C LEU A 40 -5.35 3.14 10.42
N ILE A 41 -4.59 2.40 11.24
CA ILE A 41 -4.15 1.03 10.93
C ILE A 41 -5.31 0.03 11.01
N MET A 42 -6.28 0.25 11.90
CA MET A 42 -7.44 -0.65 12.10
C MET A 42 -8.64 -0.34 11.19
N ARG A 43 -8.53 0.66 10.30
CA ARG A 43 -9.60 0.94 9.33
C ARG A 43 -9.75 -0.23 8.35
N PRO A 44 -10.99 -0.70 8.09
CA PRO A 44 -11.22 -1.75 7.10
C PRO A 44 -10.75 -1.31 5.72
N ASN A 45 -10.14 -2.23 4.98
CA ASN A 45 -9.70 -2.00 3.60
C ASN A 45 -10.63 -2.76 2.66
N PRO A 46 -11.74 -2.15 2.22
CA PRO A 46 -12.81 -2.85 1.52
C PRO A 46 -12.35 -3.52 0.22
N ALA A 47 -11.28 -3.03 -0.42
CA ALA A 47 -10.75 -3.70 -1.62
C ALA A 47 -9.89 -4.93 -1.29
N ALA A 48 -9.19 -4.94 -0.16
CA ALA A 48 -8.50 -6.14 0.30
C ALA A 48 -9.51 -7.23 0.66
N ASP A 49 -10.61 -6.85 1.32
CA ASP A 49 -11.72 -7.75 1.64
C ASP A 49 -12.41 -8.25 0.35
N ALA A 50 -12.65 -7.36 -0.62
CA ALA A 50 -13.23 -7.73 -1.91
C ALA A 50 -12.34 -8.69 -2.70
N MET A 51 -11.02 -8.49 -2.68
CA MET A 51 -10.06 -9.39 -3.32
C MET A 51 -10.01 -10.74 -2.61
N ALA A 52 -10.05 -10.77 -1.27
CA ALA A 52 -10.11 -12.02 -0.50
C ALA A 52 -11.38 -12.83 -0.83
N ALA A 53 -12.54 -12.16 -0.85
CA ALA A 53 -13.81 -12.77 -1.23
C ALA A 53 -13.83 -13.24 -2.69
N LEU A 54 -13.13 -12.53 -3.60
CA LEU A 54 -12.97 -12.95 -4.98
C LEU A 54 -12.15 -14.23 -5.09
N LEU A 55 -11.01 -14.32 -4.41
CA LEU A 55 -10.15 -15.50 -4.43
C LEU A 55 -10.81 -16.73 -3.82
N GLU A 56 -11.66 -16.54 -2.81
CA GLU A 56 -12.48 -17.63 -2.27
C GLU A 56 -13.44 -18.19 -3.33
N LYS A 57 -14.07 -17.32 -4.13
CA LYS A 57 -14.98 -17.72 -5.21
C LYS A 57 -14.27 -18.22 -6.46
N ARG A 58 -13.04 -17.75 -6.70
CA ARG A 58 -12.26 -17.91 -7.93
C ARG A 58 -10.81 -18.30 -7.56
N PRO A 59 -10.59 -19.49 -7.01
CA PRO A 59 -9.27 -19.92 -6.54
C PRO A 59 -8.23 -20.02 -7.67
N GLU A 60 -8.66 -20.18 -8.92
CA GLU A 60 -7.79 -20.19 -10.10
C GLU A 60 -7.00 -18.88 -10.26
N LEU A 61 -7.49 -17.76 -9.73
CA LEU A 61 -6.80 -16.46 -9.78
C LEU A 61 -5.63 -16.34 -8.81
N ALA A 62 -5.50 -17.26 -7.85
CA ALA A 62 -4.45 -17.21 -6.83
C ALA A 62 -3.04 -17.31 -7.43
N ALA A 63 -2.88 -18.10 -8.49
CA ALA A 63 -1.60 -18.23 -9.19
C ALA A 63 -1.18 -16.91 -9.84
N GLY A 64 -2.09 -16.26 -10.57
CA GLY A 64 -1.88 -14.94 -11.16
C GLY A 64 -1.53 -13.88 -10.12
N LYS A 65 -2.25 -13.85 -8.99
CA LYS A 65 -1.96 -12.97 -7.86
C LYS A 65 -0.55 -13.18 -7.32
N ALA A 66 -0.18 -14.43 -7.02
CA ALA A 66 1.13 -14.77 -6.46
C ALA A 66 2.26 -14.40 -7.43
N LEU A 67 2.02 -14.57 -8.73
CA LEU A 67 2.95 -14.18 -9.78
C LEU A 67 3.16 -12.66 -9.83
N VAL A 68 2.09 -11.85 -9.73
CA VAL A 68 2.19 -10.39 -9.68
C VAL A 68 2.89 -9.91 -8.41
N GLU A 69 2.53 -10.46 -7.26
CA GLU A 69 3.10 -10.09 -5.95
C GLU A 69 4.55 -10.57 -5.78
N GLY A 70 4.91 -11.70 -6.38
CA GLY A 70 6.27 -12.24 -6.42
C GLY A 70 7.18 -11.56 -7.45
N SER A 71 6.64 -10.67 -8.27
CA SER A 71 7.36 -9.94 -9.32
C SER A 71 7.49 -8.45 -9.00
N ASP A 72 8.21 -7.71 -9.84
CA ASP A 72 8.44 -6.27 -9.65
C ASP A 72 7.20 -5.39 -9.95
N CYS A 73 6.07 -5.98 -10.34
CA CYS A 73 4.86 -5.27 -10.73
C CYS A 73 4.40 -4.26 -9.65
N MET A 74 4.46 -4.67 -8.38
CA MET A 74 4.02 -3.88 -7.22
C MET A 74 4.90 -2.64 -6.95
N ARG A 75 6.07 -2.53 -7.58
CA ARG A 75 6.93 -1.34 -7.46
C ARG A 75 6.39 -0.15 -8.25
N CYS A 76 5.65 -0.43 -9.32
CA CYS A 76 5.15 0.59 -10.25
C CYS A 76 3.61 0.66 -10.28
N HIS A 77 2.93 -0.44 -9.94
CA HIS A 77 1.48 -0.56 -9.95
C HIS A 77 0.95 -0.81 -8.54
N GLY A 78 -0.08 -0.08 -8.14
CA GLY A 78 -0.84 -0.35 -6.92
C GLY A 78 -2.13 -1.08 -7.23
N LEU A 79 -2.75 -1.69 -6.21
CA LEU A 79 -4.06 -2.32 -6.37
C LEU A 79 -5.12 -1.27 -6.76
N GLN A 80 -5.26 -0.23 -5.93
CA GLN A 80 -6.18 0.91 -6.13
C GLN A 80 -5.44 2.22 -6.43
N ARG A 81 -4.28 2.42 -5.80
CA ARG A 81 -3.50 3.65 -5.96
C ARG A 81 -2.65 3.60 -7.21
N THR A 82 -2.71 4.65 -8.01
CA THR A 82 -1.76 4.87 -9.12
C THR A 82 -0.43 5.38 -8.56
N TYR A 83 0.69 4.81 -9.04
CA TYR A 83 2.05 5.23 -8.68
C TYR A 83 2.76 5.72 -9.94
N VAL A 84 3.70 4.92 -10.46
CA VAL A 84 4.38 5.17 -11.74
C VAL A 84 3.47 4.75 -12.89
N GLY A 85 2.92 3.54 -12.80
CA GLY A 85 1.90 3.01 -13.70
C GLY A 85 0.50 3.14 -13.10
N PRO A 86 -0.54 2.94 -13.94
CA PRO A 86 -1.92 2.92 -13.48
C PRO A 86 -2.14 1.83 -12.43
N SER A 87 -3.07 2.03 -11.51
CA SER A 87 -3.54 0.97 -10.61
C SER A 87 -4.09 -0.22 -11.39
N PHE A 88 -3.97 -1.44 -10.87
CA PHE A 88 -4.57 -2.64 -11.49
C PHE A 88 -6.08 -2.51 -11.67
N GLU A 89 -6.73 -1.85 -10.73
CA GLU A 89 -8.12 -1.46 -10.82
C GLU A 89 -8.44 -0.58 -12.05
N ALA A 90 -7.70 0.51 -12.26
CA ALA A 90 -7.87 1.34 -13.45
C ALA A 90 -7.62 0.55 -14.75
N ILE A 91 -6.71 -0.43 -14.74
CA ILE A 91 -6.49 -1.33 -15.88
C ILE A 91 -7.74 -2.19 -16.11
N SER A 92 -8.25 -2.86 -15.08
CA SER A 92 -9.44 -3.73 -15.20
C SER A 92 -10.65 -2.93 -15.69
N ALA A 93 -10.86 -1.74 -15.13
CA ALA A 93 -11.94 -0.84 -15.52
C ALA A 93 -11.84 -0.39 -16.99
N LYS A 94 -10.65 0.01 -17.45
CA LYS A 94 -10.42 0.46 -18.83
C LYS A 94 -10.72 -0.62 -19.86
N TYR A 95 -10.37 -1.87 -19.55
CA TYR A 95 -10.48 -3.00 -20.48
C TYR A 95 -11.69 -3.91 -20.21
N ALA A 96 -12.59 -3.53 -19.31
CA ALA A 96 -13.74 -4.36 -18.90
C ALA A 96 -14.66 -4.79 -20.07
N GLN A 97 -14.74 -3.96 -21.12
CA GLN A 97 -15.58 -4.23 -22.30
C GLN A 97 -14.80 -4.87 -23.47
N GLN A 98 -13.50 -5.13 -23.28
CA GLN A 98 -12.66 -5.69 -24.33
C GLN A 98 -12.61 -7.22 -24.19
N SER A 99 -13.15 -7.93 -25.17
CA SER A 99 -13.25 -9.39 -25.14
C SER A 99 -11.91 -10.13 -25.14
N ASP A 100 -10.89 -9.52 -25.74
CA ASP A 100 -9.51 -10.03 -25.81
C ASP A 100 -8.58 -9.38 -24.77
N ALA A 101 -9.13 -8.77 -23.71
CA ALA A 101 -8.36 -8.01 -22.71
C ALA A 101 -7.24 -8.83 -22.06
N VAL A 102 -7.49 -10.09 -21.72
CA VAL A 102 -6.49 -10.98 -21.11
C VAL A 102 -5.28 -11.16 -22.03
N ASP A 103 -5.53 -11.50 -23.30
CA ASP A 103 -4.47 -11.76 -24.28
C ASP A 103 -3.70 -10.47 -24.61
N TYR A 104 -4.44 -9.36 -24.74
CA TYR A 104 -3.87 -8.05 -24.94
C TYR A 104 -2.92 -7.68 -23.79
N LEU A 105 -3.38 -7.80 -22.53
CA LEU A 105 -2.60 -7.47 -21.35
C LEU A 105 -1.41 -8.42 -21.14
N ALA A 106 -1.58 -9.72 -21.38
CA ALA A 106 -0.50 -10.70 -21.35
C ALA A 106 0.64 -10.30 -22.30
N ASN A 107 0.29 -9.85 -23.51
CA ASN A 107 1.25 -9.34 -24.48
C ASN A 107 1.96 -8.07 -23.98
N LYS A 108 1.22 -7.12 -23.38
CA LYS A 108 1.79 -5.90 -22.78
C LYS A 108 2.74 -6.21 -21.63
N ILE A 109 2.42 -7.19 -20.77
CA ILE A 109 3.28 -7.62 -19.67
C ILE A 109 4.63 -8.08 -20.20
N ARG A 110 4.63 -8.93 -21.24
CA ARG A 110 5.87 -9.51 -21.80
C ARG A 110 6.66 -8.52 -22.65
N LYS A 111 5.99 -7.74 -23.50
CA LYS A 111 6.65 -6.85 -24.48
C LYS A 111 6.88 -5.43 -23.97
N GLY A 112 6.32 -5.09 -22.82
CA GLY A 112 6.27 -3.71 -22.35
C GLY A 112 5.20 -2.89 -23.08
N SER A 113 5.03 -1.65 -22.66
CA SER A 113 4.02 -0.75 -23.23
C SER A 113 4.41 0.72 -23.10
N VAL A 114 3.88 1.55 -23.98
CA VAL A 114 4.00 3.02 -23.95
C VAL A 114 2.77 3.64 -24.62
N GLY A 115 2.41 4.86 -24.25
CA GLY A 115 1.41 5.68 -24.95
C GLY A 115 -0.03 5.51 -24.45
N THR A 116 -0.41 4.32 -23.97
CA THR A 116 -1.80 4.05 -23.54
C THR A 116 -2.22 4.79 -22.26
N TRP A 117 -1.24 5.14 -21.44
CA TRP A 117 -1.40 5.85 -20.16
C TRP A 117 -0.50 7.10 -20.13
N GLY A 118 -0.31 7.73 -21.30
CA GLY A 118 0.62 8.84 -21.50
C GLY A 118 2.03 8.37 -21.83
N ASN A 119 3.02 9.19 -21.46
CA ASN A 119 4.43 8.98 -21.82
C ASN A 119 5.18 8.01 -20.88
N VAL A 120 4.48 7.38 -19.94
CA VAL A 120 5.08 6.39 -19.03
C VAL A 120 5.40 5.12 -19.82
N ILE A 121 6.64 4.65 -19.68
CA ILE A 121 7.13 3.42 -20.32
C ILE A 121 7.05 2.27 -19.30
N MET A 122 6.31 1.22 -19.63
CA MET A 122 6.36 -0.06 -18.93
C MET A 122 7.48 -0.93 -19.56
N PRO A 123 8.51 -1.32 -18.79
CA PRO A 123 9.56 -2.19 -19.29
C PRO A 123 9.03 -3.55 -19.77
N ARG A 124 9.79 -4.19 -20.65
CA ARG A 124 9.54 -5.57 -21.09
C ARG A 124 9.96 -6.57 -20.00
N HIS A 125 9.23 -7.68 -19.88
CA HIS A 125 9.51 -8.76 -18.92
C HIS A 125 9.75 -10.08 -19.66
N PRO A 126 10.91 -10.27 -20.32
CA PRO A 126 11.20 -11.46 -21.13
C PRO A 126 11.26 -12.76 -20.31
N GLN A 127 11.46 -12.66 -18.99
CA GLN A 127 11.48 -13.79 -18.06
C GLN A 127 10.09 -14.36 -17.75
N ILE A 128 9.02 -13.61 -18.05
CA ILE A 128 7.64 -14.05 -17.82
C ILE A 128 7.20 -14.88 -19.04
N SER A 129 6.82 -16.14 -18.79
CA SER A 129 6.31 -17.03 -19.82
C SER A 129 4.94 -16.57 -20.33
N ASP A 130 4.53 -17.08 -21.49
CA ASP A 130 3.21 -16.77 -22.04
C ASP A 130 2.08 -17.13 -21.06
N GLU A 131 2.14 -18.36 -20.54
CA GLU A 131 1.21 -18.87 -19.53
C GLU A 131 1.17 -17.99 -18.27
N GLN A 132 2.33 -17.65 -17.71
CA GLN A 132 2.39 -16.79 -16.53
C GLN A 132 1.79 -15.42 -16.80
N SER A 133 2.05 -14.85 -17.98
CA SER A 133 1.51 -13.54 -18.33
C SER A 133 -0.02 -13.55 -18.49
N ARG A 134 -0.60 -14.66 -18.98
CA ARG A 134 -2.05 -14.84 -19.03
C ARG A 134 -2.65 -14.94 -17.64
N GLN A 135 -2.08 -15.75 -16.75
CA GLN A 135 -2.53 -15.88 -15.36
C GLN A 135 -2.48 -14.53 -14.63
N MET A 136 -1.39 -13.78 -14.80
CA MET A 136 -1.28 -12.42 -14.26
C MET A 136 -2.37 -11.49 -14.83
N ALA A 137 -2.60 -11.51 -16.15
CA ALA A 137 -3.60 -10.68 -16.80
C ALA A 137 -5.04 -11.03 -16.39
N GLU A 138 -5.34 -12.32 -16.23
CA GLU A 138 -6.63 -12.81 -15.71
C GLU A 138 -6.89 -12.29 -14.30
N TRP A 139 -5.88 -12.34 -13.43
CA TRP A 139 -5.96 -11.75 -12.10
C TRP A 139 -6.18 -10.23 -12.17
N VAL A 140 -5.41 -9.51 -13.00
CA VAL A 140 -5.57 -8.04 -13.16
C VAL A 140 -6.99 -7.70 -13.61
N MET A 141 -7.53 -8.39 -14.61
CA MET A 141 -8.90 -8.16 -15.09
C MET A 141 -9.97 -8.50 -14.06
N ALA A 142 -9.66 -9.37 -13.10
CA ALA A 142 -10.57 -9.72 -12.02
C ALA A 142 -10.49 -8.73 -10.84
N VAL A 143 -9.49 -7.84 -10.79
CA VAL A 143 -9.42 -6.78 -9.77
C VAL A 143 -10.69 -5.93 -9.85
N PRO A 144 -11.50 -5.89 -8.78
CA PRO A 144 -12.70 -5.07 -8.78
C PRO A 144 -12.32 -3.62 -9.03
N PRO A 145 -13.06 -2.88 -9.88
CA PRO A 145 -12.96 -1.41 -9.89
C PRO A 145 -13.20 -0.90 -8.47
N ALA A 146 -12.57 0.21 -8.06
CA ALA A 146 -12.82 0.80 -6.75
C ALA A 146 -14.32 0.99 -6.69
N GLN A 147 -14.88 0.52 -5.58
CA GLN A 147 -16.26 0.80 -5.26
C GLN A 147 -16.50 2.26 -5.56
N ALA A 148 -17.57 2.55 -6.29
CA ALA A 148 -18.12 3.87 -6.54
C ALA A 148 -17.90 4.80 -5.32
N GLU A 149 -16.74 5.46 -5.26
CA GLU A 149 -16.31 6.35 -4.17
C GLU A 149 -16.96 7.73 -4.37
N GLN A 150 -18.23 7.69 -4.75
CA GLN A 150 -19.19 8.78 -4.87
C GLN A 150 -20.58 8.38 -4.31
N ALA A 151 -20.66 7.29 -3.55
CA ALA A 151 -21.90 6.87 -2.89
C ALA A 151 -21.72 6.69 -1.38
N GLN A 152 -21.18 7.72 -0.71
CA GLN A 152 -21.19 8.03 0.73
C GLN A 152 -20.16 9.16 0.90
N GLU A 153 -20.38 10.40 1.34
CA GLU A 153 -21.43 11.18 2.03
C GLU A 153 -20.83 12.62 1.96
N LYS A 154 -21.47 13.69 1.49
CA LYS A 154 -22.67 14.38 1.97
C LYS A 154 -22.82 14.45 3.49
#